data_AF-A0A6N8ZWW9-F1
#
_entry.id   AF-A0A6N8ZWW9-F1
#
_cell.length_a   1.000
_cell.length_b   1.000
_cell.length_c   1.000
_cell.angle_alpha   90.00
_cell.angle_beta   90.00
_cell.angle_gamma   90.00
#
_symmetry.space_group_name_H-M   'P 1'
#
loop_
_entity.id
_entity.type
_entity.pdbx_description
1 polymer ?
#
loop_
_entity_poly.entity_id
_entity_poly.type
_entity_poly.pdbx_seq_one_letter_code
_entity_poly.pdbx_strand_id
1 'polypeptide(L)'
;MNLLNQMILAGRIDRSFYRSLVFDNYATGNAVVVIALVGALPRIWDISLLGVGFAILAGLLRAALVTGAIWGVSVYIFKRYGNPRTTFRMVGFANVAFLPLVFTPQVTSWWVLALFITAVWLFLALRIVALSQFDLEHPENSFAAAAGLLGWYLSIILF
;
A
#
# COMPACT_ATOMS: atom_id res chain seq x y z
N MET A 1 20.18 -32.68 19.55
CA MET A 1 19.20 -31.69 19.08
C MET A 1 19.38 -31.56 17.57
N ASN A 2 18.42 -31.99 16.75
CA ASN A 2 18.60 -32.15 15.29
C ASN A 2 18.67 -30.81 14.54
N LEU A 3 19.46 -30.77 13.46
CA LEU A 3 19.70 -29.61 12.60
C LEU A 3 18.38 -29.04 12.00
N LEU A 4 17.42 -29.91 11.74
CA LEU A 4 16.06 -29.55 11.31
C LEU A 4 15.31 -28.69 12.36
N ASN A 5 15.46 -29.00 13.65
CA ASN A 5 14.84 -28.20 14.72
C ASN A 5 15.50 -26.82 14.83
N GLN A 6 16.80 -26.71 14.55
CA GLN A 6 17.49 -25.43 14.51
C GLN A 6 17.05 -24.58 13.31
N MET A 7 16.83 -25.19 12.14
CA MET A 7 16.30 -24.49 10.96
C MET A 7 14.86 -24.01 11.15
N ILE A 8 14.00 -24.83 11.77
CA ILE A 8 12.61 -24.44 12.10
C ILE A 8 12.60 -23.32 13.16
N LEU A 9 13.46 -23.39 14.17
CA LEU A 9 13.62 -22.31 15.15
C LEU A 9 14.16 -21.03 14.51
N ALA A 10 15.13 -21.12 13.59
CA ALA A 10 15.66 -19.98 12.86
C ALA A 10 14.58 -19.33 11.98
N GLY A 11 13.79 -20.10 11.22
CA GLY A 11 12.67 -19.56 10.43
C GLY A 11 11.53 -18.97 11.27
N ARG A 12 11.32 -19.48 12.49
CA ARG A 12 10.34 -18.95 13.45
C ARG A 12 10.83 -17.66 14.13
N ILE A 13 12.13 -17.55 14.41
CA ILE A 13 12.79 -16.32 14.84
C ILE A 13 12.73 -15.27 13.72
N ASP A 14 12.93 -15.66 12.48
CA ASP A 14 12.88 -14.76 11.31
C ASP A 14 11.47 -14.15 11.13
N ARG A 15 10.40 -14.97 11.18
CA ARG A 15 9.02 -14.45 11.18
C ARG A 15 8.72 -13.50 12.33
N SER A 16 9.28 -13.74 13.53
CA SER A 16 9.11 -12.84 14.68
C SER A 16 9.87 -11.54 14.51
N PHE A 17 11.05 -11.58 13.87
CA PHE A 17 11.86 -10.41 13.53
C PHE A 17 11.15 -9.54 12.47
N TYR A 18 10.61 -10.16 11.41
CA TYR A 18 9.76 -9.46 10.44
C TYR A 18 8.46 -8.93 11.09
N ARG A 19 7.83 -9.67 12.02
CA ARG A 19 6.69 -9.15 12.80
C ARG A 19 7.07 -8.02 13.76
N SER A 20 8.31 -7.97 14.24
CA SER A 20 8.83 -6.87 15.07
C SER A 20 9.18 -5.62 14.25
N LEU A 21 9.63 -5.81 13.01
CA LEU A 21 9.78 -4.74 12.00
C LEU A 21 8.42 -4.22 11.49
N VAL A 22 7.36 -5.02 11.61
CA VAL A 22 6.00 -4.69 11.13
C VAL A 22 5.36 -3.54 11.91
N PHE A 23 5.90 -3.09 13.04
CA PHE A 23 5.37 -1.94 13.77
C PHE A 23 6.40 -1.13 14.56
N ASP A 24 7.37 -0.55 13.88
CA ASP A 24 7.78 0.76 14.39
C ASP A 24 6.63 1.74 14.09
N ASN A 25 5.90 2.12 15.14
CA ASN A 25 4.85 3.15 15.07
C ASN A 25 5.39 4.47 14.49
N TYR A 26 6.71 4.68 14.58
CA TYR A 26 7.43 5.79 13.98
C TYR A 26 7.55 5.66 12.45
N ALA A 27 8.01 4.51 11.94
CA ALA A 27 8.10 4.24 10.49
C ALA A 27 6.72 4.26 9.81
N THR A 28 5.69 3.76 10.50
CA THR A 28 4.30 3.84 10.01
C THR A 28 3.68 5.23 10.15
N GLY A 29 4.14 6.09 11.08
CA GLY A 29 3.80 7.51 11.11
C GLY A 29 4.34 8.27 9.89
N ASN A 30 5.56 7.92 9.46
CA ASN A 30 6.19 8.49 8.26
C ASN A 30 5.47 8.09 6.96
N ALA A 31 4.74 6.97 6.93
CA ALA A 31 3.98 6.58 5.73
C ALA A 31 2.89 7.60 5.36
N VAL A 32 2.29 8.29 6.33
CA VAL A 32 1.33 9.38 6.08
C VAL A 32 2.03 10.58 5.46
N VAL A 33 3.25 10.89 5.92
CA VAL A 33 4.10 11.94 5.35
C VAL A 33 4.48 11.57 3.91
N VAL A 34 4.79 10.30 3.66
CA VAL A 34 5.09 9.81 2.32
C VAL A 34 3.88 9.92 1.38
N ILE A 35 2.67 9.55 1.83
CA ILE A 35 1.43 9.77 1.05
C ILE A 35 1.26 11.26 0.70
N ALA A 36 1.45 12.13 1.70
CA ALA A 36 1.33 13.58 1.52
C ALA A 36 2.35 14.11 0.51
N LEU A 37 3.61 13.68 0.62
CA LEU A 37 4.68 14.07 -0.31
C LEU A 37 4.44 13.55 -1.72
N VAL A 38 4.03 12.29 -1.89
CA VAL A 38 3.69 11.71 -3.21
C VAL A 38 2.53 12.47 -3.85
N GLY A 39 1.52 12.83 -3.06
CA GLY A 39 0.42 13.67 -3.52
C GLY A 39 0.87 15.07 -3.95
N ALA A 40 1.77 15.70 -3.18
CA ALA A 40 2.26 17.07 -3.41
C ALA A 40 3.24 17.23 -4.59
N LEU A 41 3.97 16.17 -4.96
CA LEU A 41 5.03 16.21 -5.98
C LEU A 41 4.66 16.77 -7.36
N PRO A 42 3.49 16.49 -7.95
CA PRO A 42 3.13 17.06 -9.25
C PRO A 42 2.92 18.59 -9.21
N ARG A 43 2.77 19.19 -8.02
CA ARG A 43 2.51 20.63 -7.84
C ARG A 43 3.62 21.38 -7.11
N ILE A 44 4.73 20.72 -6.77
CA ILE A 44 5.91 21.38 -6.17
C ILE A 44 6.48 22.45 -7.11
N TRP A 45 6.33 22.28 -8.43
CA TRP A 45 6.77 23.25 -9.43
C TRP A 45 5.83 24.45 -9.62
N ASP A 46 4.56 24.34 -9.19
CA ASP A 46 3.56 25.40 -9.33
C ASP A 46 3.57 26.41 -8.16
N ILE A 47 4.40 26.20 -7.12
CA ILE A 47 4.62 27.09 -5.94
C ILE A 47 3.31 27.47 -5.17
N SER A 48 2.16 26.91 -5.54
CA SER A 48 0.88 27.21 -4.89
C SER A 48 0.70 26.35 -3.64
N LEU A 49 0.75 26.99 -2.46
CA LEU A 49 0.41 26.37 -1.16
C LEU A 49 -0.97 25.69 -1.18
N LEU A 50 -1.95 26.32 -1.83
CA LEU A 50 -3.27 25.73 -2.05
C LEU A 50 -3.20 24.49 -2.94
N GLY A 51 -2.40 24.55 -4.01
CA GLY A 51 -2.16 23.42 -4.90
C GLY A 51 -1.57 22.22 -4.18
N VAL A 52 -0.53 22.44 -3.36
CA VAL A 52 0.10 21.43 -2.52
C VAL A 52 -0.89 20.85 -1.52
N GLY A 53 -1.68 21.69 -0.84
CA GLY A 53 -2.70 21.25 0.10
C GLY A 53 -3.75 20.32 -0.52
N PHE A 54 -4.28 20.69 -1.70
CA PHE A 54 -5.22 19.83 -2.44
C PHE A 54 -4.60 18.50 -2.85
N ALA A 55 -3.34 18.51 -3.25
CA ALA A 55 -2.66 17.32 -3.73
C ALA A 55 -2.33 16.34 -2.58
N ILE A 56 -2.02 16.86 -1.38
CA ILE A 56 -1.94 16.07 -0.14
C ILE A 56 -3.28 15.42 0.19
N LEU A 57 -4.37 16.21 0.17
CA LEU A 57 -5.72 15.70 0.45
C LEU A 57 -6.13 14.62 -0.55
N ALA A 58 -5.87 14.83 -1.84
CA ALA A 58 -6.12 13.82 -2.86
C ALA A 58 -5.31 12.53 -2.58
N GLY A 59 -4.02 12.62 -2.25
CA GLY A 59 -3.20 11.47 -1.88
C GLY A 59 -3.76 10.69 -0.68
N LEU A 60 -4.20 11.40 0.36
CA LEU A 60 -4.83 10.79 1.54
C LEU A 60 -6.15 10.10 1.20
N LEU A 61 -6.98 10.73 0.37
CA LEU A 61 -8.25 10.16 -0.10
C LEU A 61 -8.02 8.91 -0.95
N ARG A 62 -7.04 8.91 -1.86
CA ARG A 62 -6.67 7.74 -2.65
C ARG A 62 -6.22 6.58 -1.74
N ALA A 63 -5.33 6.85 -0.79
CA ALA A 63 -4.89 5.83 0.17
C ALA A 63 -6.06 5.29 1.02
N ALA A 64 -7.01 6.16 1.40
CA ALA A 64 -8.21 5.78 2.13
C ALA A 64 -9.12 4.86 1.30
N LEU A 65 -9.31 5.15 0.01
CA LEU A 65 -10.08 4.29 -0.90
C LEU A 65 -9.46 2.89 -1.04
N VAL A 66 -8.15 2.81 -1.27
CA VAL A 66 -7.43 1.53 -1.38
C VAL A 66 -7.52 0.75 -0.06
N THR A 67 -7.33 1.44 1.06
CA THR A 67 -7.47 0.84 2.40
C THR A 67 -8.87 0.33 2.62
N GLY A 68 -9.89 1.14 2.32
CA GLY A 68 -11.29 0.78 2.45
C GLY A 68 -11.68 -0.42 1.60
N ALA A 69 -11.15 -0.53 0.39
CA ALA A 69 -11.39 -1.68 -0.48
C ALA A 69 -10.82 -2.98 0.09
N ILE A 70 -9.54 -2.99 0.49
CA ILE A 70 -8.89 -4.16 1.10
C ILE A 70 -9.57 -4.54 2.41
N TRP A 71 -9.81 -3.54 3.26
CA TRP A 71 -10.45 -3.72 4.54
C TRP A 71 -11.85 -4.27 4.38
N GLY A 72 -12.63 -3.69 3.46
CA GLY A 72 -14.01 -4.07 3.22
C GLY A 72 -14.10 -5.53 2.76
N VAL A 73 -13.24 -5.93 1.83
CA VAL A 73 -13.17 -7.33 1.40
C VAL A 73 -12.72 -8.25 2.53
N SER A 74 -11.66 -7.89 3.25
CA SER A 74 -11.11 -8.73 4.33
C SER A 74 -12.11 -8.94 5.49
N VAL A 75 -12.80 -7.88 5.92
CA VAL A 75 -13.72 -7.90 7.06
C VAL A 75 -15.12 -8.38 6.66
N TYR A 76 -15.70 -7.87 5.57
CA TYR A 76 -17.10 -8.17 5.25
C TYR A 76 -17.26 -9.43 4.42
N ILE A 77 -16.31 -9.77 3.54
CA ILE A 77 -16.37 -10.98 2.71
C ILE A 77 -15.70 -12.14 3.44
N PHE A 78 -14.43 -11.98 3.84
CA PHE A 78 -13.65 -13.07 4.45
C PHE A 78 -13.73 -13.16 5.98
N LYS A 79 -14.44 -12.22 6.63
CA LYS A 79 -14.67 -12.21 8.09
C LYS A 79 -13.38 -12.22 8.93
N ARG A 80 -12.31 -11.60 8.41
CA ARG A 80 -11.03 -11.41 9.11
C ARG A 80 -10.93 -10.02 9.68
N TYR A 81 -10.40 -9.91 10.89
CA TYR A 81 -10.21 -8.63 11.58
C TYR A 81 -8.73 -8.22 11.53
N GLY A 82 -8.48 -6.96 11.21
CA GLY A 82 -7.15 -6.35 11.27
C GLY A 82 -7.18 -5.08 12.13
N ASN A 83 -6.13 -4.25 12.02
CA ASN A 83 -6.11 -2.91 12.63
C ASN A 83 -6.22 -1.83 11.55
N PRO A 84 -7.26 -0.97 11.54
CA PRO A 84 -7.55 -0.08 10.41
C PRO A 84 -6.48 0.99 10.26
N ARG A 85 -5.92 1.43 11.37
CA ARG A 85 -4.83 2.39 11.38
C ARG A 85 -3.60 1.80 10.72
N THR A 86 -3.26 0.55 11.01
CA THR A 86 -2.13 -0.11 10.39
C THR A 86 -2.32 -0.31 8.91
N THR A 87 -3.48 -0.87 8.51
CA THR A 87 -3.75 -1.16 7.11
C THR A 87 -3.62 0.11 6.29
N PHE A 88 -4.14 1.24 6.79
CA PHE A 88 -3.98 2.54 6.16
C PHE A 88 -2.51 2.93 5.98
N ARG A 89 -1.69 2.76 7.01
CA ARG A 89 -0.25 3.09 6.98
C ARG A 89 0.51 2.22 5.97
N MET A 90 0.24 0.92 5.95
CA MET A 90 0.88 0.00 5.00
C MET A 90 0.45 0.25 3.56
N VAL A 91 -0.83 0.53 3.33
CA VAL A 91 -1.35 0.96 2.03
C VAL A 91 -0.71 2.29 1.61
N GLY A 92 -0.51 3.21 2.55
CA GLY A 92 0.21 4.45 2.31
C GLY A 92 1.63 4.24 1.79
N PHE A 93 2.37 3.32 2.40
CA PHE A 93 3.68 2.92 1.91
C PHE A 93 3.61 2.23 0.54
N ALA A 94 2.61 1.38 0.30
CA ALA A 94 2.43 0.73 -0.99
C ALA A 94 2.19 1.74 -2.13
N ASN A 95 1.56 2.89 -1.83
CA ASN A 95 1.35 3.98 -2.79
C ASN A 95 2.64 4.71 -3.22
N VAL A 96 3.80 4.46 -2.59
CA VAL A 96 5.11 4.95 -3.08
C VAL A 96 5.39 4.48 -4.51
N ALA A 97 4.83 3.34 -4.90
CA ALA A 97 4.88 2.83 -6.27
C ALA A 97 4.37 3.83 -7.31
N PHE A 98 3.58 4.82 -6.90
CA PHE A 98 2.98 5.84 -7.75
C PHE A 98 3.94 6.99 -8.11
N LEU A 99 5.09 7.11 -7.42
CA LEU A 99 6.07 8.16 -7.67
C LEU A 99 6.47 8.27 -9.16
N PRO A 100 6.82 7.19 -9.87
CA PRO A 100 7.22 7.28 -11.28
C PRO A 100 6.11 7.82 -12.18
N LEU A 101 4.85 7.49 -11.89
CA LEU A 101 3.68 7.96 -12.65
C LEU A 101 3.43 9.46 -12.45
N VAL A 102 3.72 9.99 -11.26
CA VAL A 102 3.63 11.42 -10.97
C VAL A 102 4.64 12.24 -11.79
N PHE A 103 5.85 11.71 -12.02
CA PHE A 103 6.89 12.38 -12.80
C PHE A 103 6.76 12.21 -14.32
N THR A 104 5.82 11.40 -14.78
CA THR A 104 5.58 11.14 -16.22
C THR A 104 4.17 11.57 -16.63
N PRO A 105 3.85 12.87 -16.63
CA PRO A 105 2.48 13.34 -16.91
C PRO A 105 2.03 13.13 -18.38
N GLN A 106 2.94 12.79 -19.29
CA GLN A 106 2.61 12.58 -20.70
C GLN A 106 2.32 11.11 -20.99
N VAL A 107 1.13 10.85 -21.53
CA VAL A 107 0.69 9.52 -21.99
C VAL A 107 1.53 9.13 -23.20
N THR A 108 2.66 8.49 -22.93
CA THR A 108 3.57 7.90 -23.93
C THR A 108 3.57 6.38 -23.77
N SER A 109 4.18 5.64 -24.70
CA SER A 109 4.33 4.17 -24.55
C SER A 109 5.02 3.77 -23.25
N TRP A 110 5.92 4.63 -22.74
CA TRP A 110 6.59 4.46 -21.45
C TRP A 110 5.67 4.64 -20.26
N TRP A 111 4.61 5.44 -20.39
CA TRP A 111 3.62 5.65 -19.35
C TRP A 111 2.78 4.39 -19.10
N VAL A 112 2.38 3.69 -20.18
CA VAL A 112 1.65 2.41 -20.07
C VAL A 112 2.51 1.36 -19.38
N LEU A 113 3.80 1.29 -19.71
CA LEU A 113 4.74 0.40 -19.04
C LEU A 113 4.91 0.76 -17.56
N ALA A 114 5.08 2.04 -17.23
CA ALA A 114 5.17 2.51 -15.85
C ALA A 114 3.89 2.20 -15.06
N LEU A 115 2.71 2.32 -15.68
CA LEU A 115 1.43 2.00 -15.06
C LEU A 115 1.32 0.51 -14.76
N PHE A 116 1.74 -0.33 -15.70
CA PHE A 116 1.76 -1.78 -15.50
C PHE A 116 2.72 -2.19 -14.38
N ILE A 117 3.96 -1.67 -14.37
CA ILE A 117 4.94 -1.94 -13.31
C ILE A 117 4.40 -1.49 -11.94
N THR A 118 3.78 -0.30 -11.90
CA THR A 118 3.16 0.23 -10.68
C THR A 118 2.02 -0.67 -10.20
N ALA A 119 1.16 -1.13 -11.10
CA ALA A 119 0.04 -2.01 -10.77
C ALA A 119 0.54 -3.36 -10.22
N VAL A 120 1.57 -3.96 -10.82
CA VAL A 120 2.18 -5.21 -10.35
C VAL A 120 2.80 -5.02 -8.97
N TRP A 121 3.58 -3.96 -8.77
CA TRP A 121 4.19 -3.66 -7.47
C TRP A 121 3.12 -3.45 -6.41
N LEU A 122 2.12 -2.61 -6.70
CA LEU A 122 1.04 -2.31 -5.78
C LEU A 122 0.28 -3.58 -5.42
N PHE A 123 -0.06 -4.41 -6.41
CA PHE A 123 -0.71 -5.70 -6.16
C PHE A 123 0.11 -6.59 -5.21
N LEU A 124 1.41 -6.75 -5.44
CA LEU A 124 2.29 -7.54 -4.57
C LEU A 124 2.38 -6.96 -3.14
N ALA A 125 2.52 -5.65 -3.02
CA ALA A 125 2.54 -4.97 -1.74
C ALA A 125 1.22 -5.17 -0.97
N LEU A 126 0.07 -5.04 -1.66
CA LEU A 126 -1.25 -5.22 -1.07
C LEU A 126 -1.51 -6.68 -0.65
N ARG A 127 -0.92 -7.67 -1.34
CA ARG A 127 -0.95 -9.07 -0.87
C ARG A 127 -0.22 -9.24 0.45
N ILE A 128 0.92 -8.57 0.63
CA ILE A 128 1.65 -8.58 1.91
C ILE A 128 0.82 -7.90 3.00
N VAL A 129 0.12 -6.80 2.69
CA VAL A 129 -0.81 -6.16 3.64
C VAL A 129 -1.94 -7.11 4.02
N ALA A 130 -2.58 -7.75 3.04
CA ALA A 130 -3.65 -8.72 3.26
C ALA A 130 -3.20 -9.89 4.16
N LEU A 131 -2.03 -10.45 3.86
CA LEU A 131 -1.44 -11.54 4.64
C LEU A 131 -1.04 -11.10 6.05
N SER A 132 -0.41 -9.94 6.21
CA SER A 132 0.15 -9.50 7.50
C SER A 132 -0.88 -8.89 8.45
N GLN A 133 -1.94 -8.25 7.93
CA GLN A 133 -2.94 -7.57 8.75
C GLN A 133 -4.20 -8.39 9.00
N PHE A 134 -4.53 -9.32 8.11
CA PHE A 134 -5.78 -10.06 8.18
C PHE A 134 -5.56 -11.57 8.19
N ASP A 135 -4.29 -12.02 8.20
CA ASP A 135 -3.89 -13.43 8.13
C ASP A 135 -4.60 -14.17 6.97
N LEU A 136 -4.79 -13.48 5.83
CA LEU A 136 -5.40 -14.08 4.64
C LEU A 136 -4.38 -14.96 3.90
N GLU A 137 -4.73 -16.21 3.69
CA GLU A 137 -3.93 -17.17 2.92
C GLU A 137 -4.27 -17.08 1.43
N HIS A 138 -3.56 -17.85 0.60
CA HIS A 138 -3.91 -17.96 -0.81
C HIS A 138 -5.10 -18.93 -0.95
N PRO A 139 -6.17 -18.59 -1.71
CA PRO A 139 -6.28 -17.49 -2.69
C PRO A 139 -6.82 -16.15 -2.17
N GLU A 140 -7.31 -16.08 -0.94
CA GLU A 140 -8.00 -14.92 -0.35
C GLU A 140 -7.17 -13.64 -0.39
N ASN A 141 -5.86 -13.74 -0.12
CA ASN A 141 -4.96 -12.58 -0.16
C ASN A 141 -4.83 -11.94 -1.53
N SER A 142 -4.88 -12.73 -2.60
CA SER A 142 -4.85 -12.22 -3.98
C SER A 142 -6.16 -11.53 -4.33
N PHE A 143 -7.28 -12.04 -3.84
CA PHE A 143 -8.59 -11.40 -4.04
C PHE A 143 -8.67 -10.06 -3.31
N ALA A 144 -8.23 -9.99 -2.05
CA ALA A 144 -8.16 -8.75 -1.29
C ALA A 144 -7.23 -7.72 -1.96
N ALA A 145 -6.06 -8.16 -2.44
CA ALA A 145 -5.13 -7.30 -3.17
C ALA A 145 -5.72 -6.78 -4.49
N ALA A 146 -6.44 -7.62 -5.25
CA ALA A 146 -7.15 -7.21 -6.45
C ALA A 146 -8.22 -6.16 -6.16
N ALA A 147 -8.97 -6.31 -5.06
CA ALA A 147 -9.93 -5.29 -4.62
C ALA A 147 -9.25 -3.97 -4.26
N GLY A 148 -8.11 -4.02 -3.58
CA GLY A 148 -7.30 -2.83 -3.33
C GLY A 148 -6.80 -2.17 -4.62
N LEU A 149 -6.37 -2.96 -5.61
CA LEU A 149 -5.95 -2.47 -6.93
C LEU A 149 -7.12 -1.82 -7.69
N LEU A 150 -8.34 -2.37 -7.57
CA LEU A 150 -9.56 -1.74 -8.10
C LEU A 150 -9.84 -0.41 -7.40
N GLY A 151 -9.72 -0.35 -6.07
CA GLY A 151 -9.83 0.89 -5.31
C GLY A 151 -8.82 1.94 -5.76
N TRP A 152 -7.60 1.51 -6.08
CA TRP A 152 -6.55 2.38 -6.62
C TRP A 152 -6.90 2.88 -8.01
N TYR A 153 -7.34 2.00 -8.91
CA TYR A 153 -7.74 2.37 -10.27
C TYR A 153 -8.91 3.37 -10.26
N LEU A 154 -9.92 3.15 -9.42
CA LEU A 154 -11.02 4.11 -9.21
C LEU A 154 -10.51 5.47 -8.71
N SER A 155 -9.48 5.47 -7.87
CA SER A 155 -8.88 6.69 -7.34
C SER A 155 -8.12 7.52 -8.39
N ILE A 156 -7.72 6.90 -9.52
CA ILE A 156 -7.14 7.61 -10.68
C ILE A 156 -8.25 8.28 -11.50
N ILE A 157 -9.44 7.69 -11.55
CA ILE A 157 -10.58 8.24 -12.30
C ILE A 157 -11.24 9.40 -11.53
N LEU A 158 -11.31 9.30 -10.21
CA LEU A 158 -12.02 10.25 -9.35
C LEU A 158 -11.23 11.53 -9.00
N PHE A 159 -9.90 11.50 -9.10
CA PHE A 159 -8.99 12.58 -8.68
C PHE A 159 -7.88 12.78 -9.70
#